data_AF-A0A914RZ10-F1
#
_entry.id   AF-A0A914RZ10-F1
#
_cell.length_a   1.000
_cell.length_b   1.000
_cell.length_c   1.000
_cell.angle_alpha   90.00
_cell.angle_beta   90.00
_cell.angle_gamma   90.00
#
_symmetry.space_group_name_H-M   'P 1'
#
loop_
_entity.id
_entity.type
_entity.pdbx_description
1 polymer ?
#
loop_
_entity_poly.entity_id
_entity_poly.type
_entity_poly.pdbx_seq_one_letter_code
_entity_poly.pdbx_strand_id
1 'polypeptide(L)'
;MRSLVNYCFDVRFQRPRVEQIRSRMQTIAFQEKLKLSKEQVDEVIEASNHDVRQTIYNLQLLSMGGNCGEIQQKDCAVNTFEAARRILSADTSMMEKQEMFFTDYTIIPLLRAIVEPLNIHWEQMLRAVLTTVHVIVNSLFCCL
;
A
#
# COMPACT_ATOMS: atom_id res chain seq x y z
N MET A 1 9.68 26.17 -5.33
CA MET A 1 9.99 27.52 -4.80
C MET A 1 10.90 28.24 -5.80
N ARG A 2 10.56 29.43 -6.30
CA ARG A 2 11.41 30.20 -7.24
C ARG A 2 12.04 31.44 -6.61
N SER A 3 11.39 32.07 -5.65
CA SER A 3 11.85 33.32 -5.01
C SER A 3 13.02 33.14 -4.05
N LEU A 4 13.19 31.95 -3.46
CA LEU A 4 14.17 31.69 -2.40
C LEU A 4 15.55 31.23 -2.91
N VAL A 5 15.61 30.78 -4.17
CA VAL A 5 16.81 30.13 -4.75
C VAL A 5 18.00 31.09 -4.88
N ASN A 6 17.75 32.40 -4.97
CA ASN A 6 18.79 33.42 -5.12
C ASN A 6 19.39 33.91 -3.79
N TYR A 7 18.76 33.58 -2.65
CA TYR A 7 19.16 34.08 -1.33
C TYR A 7 19.67 32.99 -0.38
N CYS A 8 19.54 31.71 -0.77
CA CYS A 8 19.90 30.57 0.07
C CYS A 8 20.78 29.58 -0.70
N PHE A 9 21.69 28.92 0.02
CA PHE A 9 22.52 27.85 -0.55
C PHE A 9 21.70 26.57 -0.70
N ASP A 10 21.56 26.07 -1.93
CA ASP A 10 20.83 24.85 -2.26
C ASP A 10 21.67 23.60 -1.96
N VAL A 11 21.45 22.98 -0.80
CA VAL A 11 22.07 21.68 -0.46
C VAL A 11 21.19 20.55 -1.00
N ARG A 12 21.66 19.89 -2.04
CA ARG A 12 20.97 18.75 -2.64
C ARG A 12 21.36 17.45 -1.97
N PHE A 13 20.40 16.81 -1.32
CA PHE A 13 20.58 15.47 -0.79
C PHE A 13 20.37 14.44 -1.90
N GLN A 14 21.40 13.64 -2.18
CA GLN A 14 21.32 12.51 -3.08
C GLN A 14 20.79 11.28 -2.35
N ARG A 15 20.22 10.32 -3.09
CA ARG A 15 19.87 9.02 -2.51
C ARG A 15 21.16 8.34 -2.00
N PRO A 16 21.17 7.86 -0.75
CA PRO A 16 22.33 7.20 -0.19
C PRO A 16 22.62 5.88 -0.91
N ARG A 17 23.89 5.48 -0.95
CA ARG A 17 24.28 4.20 -1.54
C ARG A 17 23.87 3.04 -0.63
N VAL A 18 23.55 1.89 -1.22
CA VAL A 18 23.19 0.65 -0.50
C VAL A 18 24.21 0.30 0.58
N GLU A 19 25.50 0.40 0.26
CA GLU A 19 26.60 0.09 1.19
C GLU A 19 26.59 0.97 2.45
N GLN A 20 26.25 2.26 2.30
CA GLN A 20 26.19 3.19 3.43
C GLN A 20 24.99 2.87 4.34
N ILE A 21 23.85 2.52 3.75
CA ILE A 21 22.66 2.11 4.48
C ILE A 21 22.93 0.79 5.22
N ARG A 22 23.51 -0.20 4.54
CA ARG A 22 23.87 -1.50 5.11
C ARG A 22 24.77 -1.36 6.33
N SER A 23 25.84 -0.56 6.24
CA SER A 23 26.75 -0.31 7.36
C SER A 23 26.02 0.28 8.58
N ARG A 24 25.10 1.23 8.34
CA ARG A 24 24.31 1.83 9.41
C ARG A 24 23.31 0.85 10.01
N MET A 25 22.62 0.06 9.18
CA MET A 25 21.63 -0.92 9.64
C MET A 25 22.27 -2.04 10.46
N GLN A 26 23.44 -2.54 10.07
CA GLN A 26 24.19 -3.52 10.85
C GLN A 26 24.61 -2.98 12.22
N THR A 27 24.98 -1.70 12.28
CA THR A 27 25.31 -1.03 13.55
C THR A 27 24.09 -0.97 14.47
N ILE A 28 22.92 -0.61 13.94
CA ILE A 28 21.66 -0.55 14.70
C ILE A 28 21.26 -1.96 15.16
N ALA A 29 21.29 -2.95 14.26
CA ALA A 29 20.95 -4.33 14.59
C ALA A 29 21.83 -4.88 15.73
N PHE A 30 23.13 -4.56 15.72
CA PHE A 30 24.04 -4.92 16.81
C PHE A 30 23.66 -4.25 18.14
N GLN A 31 23.31 -2.96 18.11
CA GLN A 31 22.89 -2.20 19.30
C GLN A 31 21.57 -2.73 19.89
N GLU A 32 20.63 -3.12 19.03
CA GLU A 32 19.32 -3.67 19.41
C GLU A 32 19.36 -5.17 19.72
N LYS A 33 20.55 -5.81 19.64
CA LYS A 33 20.77 -7.25 19.84
C LYS A 33 19.97 -8.13 18.87
N LEU A 34 19.70 -7.60 17.68
CA LEU A 34 19.06 -8.30 16.58
C LEU A 34 20.10 -9.09 15.79
N LYS A 35 19.87 -10.40 15.63
CA LYS A 35 20.72 -11.27 14.82
C LYS A 35 20.18 -11.31 13.39
N LEU A 36 20.53 -10.30 12.58
CA LEU A 36 20.18 -10.26 11.16
C LEU A 36 21.38 -10.67 10.31
N SER A 37 21.13 -11.49 9.28
CA SER A 37 22.14 -11.79 8.27
C SER A 37 22.35 -10.60 7.33
N LYS A 38 23.46 -10.59 6.58
CA LYS A 38 23.73 -9.48 5.64
C LYS A 38 22.72 -9.46 4.50
N GLU A 39 22.30 -10.63 4.07
CA GLU A 39 21.35 -10.87 2.98
C GLU A 39 19.96 -10.33 3.37
N GLN A 40 19.52 -10.57 4.60
CA GLN A 40 18.24 -10.05 5.11
C GLN A 40 18.22 -8.51 5.17
N VAL A 41 19.34 -7.89 5.54
CA VAL A 41 19.43 -6.42 5.57
C VAL A 41 19.35 -5.84 4.16
N ASP A 42 19.96 -6.50 3.17
CA ASP A 42 19.91 -6.07 1.78
C ASP A 42 18.51 -6.19 1.18
N GLU A 43 17.80 -7.28 1.48
CA GLU A 43 16.40 -7.47 1.08
C GLU A 43 15.49 -6.37 1.66
N VAL A 44 15.67 -6.02 2.94
CA VAL A 44 14.90 -4.94 3.58
C VAL A 44 15.22 -3.58 2.95
N ILE A 45 16.47 -3.32 2.57
CA ILE A 45 16.88 -2.09 1.89
C ILE A 45 16.25 -1.98 0.50
N GLU A 46 16.22 -3.09 -0.25
CA GLU A 46 15.59 -3.16 -1.57
C GLU A 46 14.07 -2.96 -1.48
N ALA A 47 13.41 -3.64 -0.55
CA ALA A 47 11.97 -3.46 -0.30
C ALA A 47 11.60 -2.03 0.14
N SER A 48 12.57 -1.28 0.68
CA SER A 48 12.40 0.11 1.12
C SER A 48 12.75 1.15 0.05
N ASN A 49 13.06 0.75 -1.19
CA ASN A 49 13.48 1.67 -2.26
C ASN A 49 14.67 2.57 -1.88
N HIS A 50 15.61 2.06 -1.05
CA HIS A 50 16.77 2.81 -0.51
C HIS A 50 16.43 4.02 0.38
N ASP A 51 15.22 4.07 0.96
CA ASP A 51 14.85 5.07 1.95
C ASP A 51 15.24 4.63 3.38
N VAL A 52 16.10 5.41 4.03
CA VAL A 52 16.65 5.10 5.36
C VAL A 52 15.56 5.02 6.44
N ARG A 53 14.52 5.86 6.37
CA ARG A 53 13.43 5.86 7.36
C ARG A 53 12.61 4.58 7.23
N GLN A 54 12.28 4.20 6.00
CA GLN A 54 11.51 2.99 5.74
C GLN A 54 12.29 1.73 6.11
N THR A 55 13.60 1.69 5.83
CA THR A 55 14.45 0.57 6.23
C THR A 55 14.47 0.40 7.75
N ILE A 56 14.57 1.49 8.52
CA ILE A 56 14.51 1.44 9.99
C ILE A 56 13.14 0.97 10.47
N TYR A 57 12.05 1.45 9.87
CA TYR A 57 10.70 1.03 10.23
C TYR A 57 10.49 -0.48 10.00
N ASN A 58 10.93 -0.98 8.84
CA ASN A 58 10.85 -2.41 8.52
C ASN A 58 11.73 -3.24 9.46
N LEU A 59 12.90 -2.75 9.84
CA LEU A 59 13.78 -3.40 10.82
C LEU A 59 13.13 -3.48 12.21
N GLN A 60 12.44 -2.41 12.63
CA GLN A 60 11.69 -2.39 13.88
C GLN A 60 10.51 -3.37 13.85
N LEU A 61 9.80 -3.46 12.72
CA LEU A 61 8.72 -4.44 12.54
C LEU A 61 9.23 -5.87 12.68
N LEU A 62 10.40 -6.18 12.11
CA LEU A 62 11.06 -7.49 12.27
C LEU A 62 11.44 -7.76 13.73
N SER A 63 11.92 -6.74 14.45
CA SER A 63 12.23 -6.87 15.89
C SER A 63 11.00 -7.19 16.74
N MET A 64 9.81 -6.74 16.34
CA MET A 64 8.56 -6.93 17.09
C MET A 64 7.88 -8.28 16.83
N GLY A 65 8.49 -9.15 16.01
CA GLY A 65 7.94 -10.46 15.67
C GLY A 65 7.17 -10.49 14.35
N GLY A 66 7.29 -9.45 13.51
CA GLY A 66 6.88 -9.55 12.11
C GLY A 66 7.68 -10.65 11.41
N ASN A 67 7.00 -11.65 10.85
CA ASN A 67 7.67 -12.69 10.08
C ASN A 67 8.40 -12.06 8.88
N CYS A 68 9.61 -12.52 8.59
CA CYS A 68 10.44 -12.06 7.46
C CYS A 68 9.73 -12.20 6.09
N GLY A 69 8.70 -13.04 5.98
CA GLY A 69 7.89 -13.20 4.76
C GLY A 69 6.89 -12.07 4.50
N GLU A 70 6.68 -11.16 5.46
CA GLU A 70 5.81 -9.99 5.33
C GLU A 70 6.61 -8.69 5.29
N ILE A 71 7.80 -8.70 4.67
CA ILE A 71 8.42 -7.45 4.24
C ILE A 71 7.50 -6.91 3.14
N GLN A 72 6.51 -6.13 3.54
CA GLN A 72 5.54 -5.52 2.65
C GLN A 72 6.31 -4.65 1.66
N GLN A 73 6.43 -5.11 0.42
CA GLN A 73 6.75 -4.21 -0.68
C GLN A 73 5.67 -3.14 -0.68
N LYS A 74 6.06 -1.92 -0.33
CA LYS A 74 5.16 -0.78 -0.22
C LYS A 74 4.49 -0.40 -1.55
N ASP A 75 4.85 -1.09 -2.62
CA ASP A 75 4.43 -0.86 -4.00
C ASP A 75 3.41 -1.87 -4.55
N CYS A 76 2.84 -2.75 -3.72
CA CYS A 76 1.61 -3.49 -4.10
C CYS A 76 0.32 -2.73 -3.73
N ALA A 77 0.39 -1.42 -3.51
CA ALA A 77 -0.79 -0.58 -3.65
C ALA A 77 -1.04 -0.40 -5.14
N VAL A 78 -1.96 -1.16 -5.72
CA VAL A 78 -2.49 -0.87 -7.05
C VAL A 78 -2.81 0.63 -7.06
N ASN A 79 -2.12 1.41 -7.89
CA ASN A 79 -2.31 2.85 -7.95
C ASN A 79 -3.81 3.14 -8.10
N THR A 80 -4.37 4.07 -7.34
CA THR A 80 -5.81 4.37 -7.29
C THR A 80 -6.45 4.50 -8.68
N PHE A 81 -5.70 5.05 -9.65
CA PHE A 81 -6.13 5.16 -11.04
C PHE A 81 -6.12 3.82 -11.80
N GLU A 82 -5.13 2.97 -11.54
CA GLU A 82 -5.05 1.62 -12.09
C GLU A 82 -6.14 0.72 -11.48
N ALA A 83 -6.42 0.88 -10.17
CA ALA A 83 -7.52 0.22 -9.49
C ALA A 83 -8.86 0.64 -10.10
N ALA A 84 -9.08 1.94 -10.31
CA ALA A 84 -10.27 2.46 -10.99
C ALA A 84 -10.40 1.89 -12.42
N ARG A 85 -9.28 1.79 -13.16
CA ARG A 85 -9.29 1.20 -14.51
C ARG A 85 -9.66 -0.27 -14.50
N ARG A 86 -9.12 -1.06 -13.57
CA ARG A 86 -9.40 -2.49 -13.43
C ARG A 86 -10.81 -2.80 -12.92
N ILE A 87 -11.39 -1.90 -12.13
CA ILE A 87 -12.80 -1.98 -11.72
C ILE A 87 -13.74 -1.82 -12.93
N LEU A 88 -13.36 -0.95 -13.88
CA LEU A 88 -14.10 -0.71 -15.11
C LEU A 88 -13.89 -1.81 -16.18
N SER A 89 -12.80 -2.57 -16.11
CA SER A 89 -12.55 -3.69 -17.02
C SER A 89 -13.59 -4.82 -16.84
N ALA A 90 -13.98 -5.46 -17.94
CA ALA A 90 -14.89 -6.60 -17.93
C ALA A 90 -14.22 -7.92 -17.48
N ASP A 91 -12.89 -8.00 -17.57
CA ASP A 91 -12.13 -9.25 -17.39
C ASP A 91 -11.84 -9.60 -15.93
N THR A 92 -12.07 -8.69 -14.98
CA THR A 92 -11.78 -8.89 -13.55
C THR A 92 -12.96 -9.50 -12.80
N SER A 93 -12.67 -10.42 -11.87
CA SER A 93 -13.70 -11.08 -11.07
C SER A 93 -14.38 -10.09 -10.11
N MET A 94 -15.64 -10.38 -9.74
CA MET A 94 -16.41 -9.51 -8.83
C MET A 94 -15.71 -9.33 -7.47
N MET A 95 -15.04 -10.37 -6.98
CA MET A 95 -14.30 -10.35 -5.71
C MET A 95 -13.12 -9.37 -5.78
N GLU A 96 -12.33 -9.44 -6.85
CA GLU A 96 -11.20 -8.53 -7.06
C GLU A 96 -11.65 -7.07 -7.21
N LYS A 97 -12.81 -6.83 -7.83
CA LYS A 97 -13.40 -5.48 -7.92
C LYS A 97 -13.77 -4.91 -6.55
N GLN A 98 -14.29 -5.75 -5.66
CA GLN A 98 -14.60 -5.35 -4.29
C GLN A 98 -13.33 -5.03 -3.51
N GLU A 99 -12.28 -5.86 -3.61
CA GLU A 99 -10.99 -5.59 -2.96
C GLU A 99 -10.32 -4.31 -3.46
N MET A 100 -10.31 -4.08 -4.79
CA MET A 100 -9.77 -2.85 -5.37
C MET A 100 -10.53 -1.61 -4.93
N PHE A 101 -11.85 -1.69 -4.71
CA PHE A 101 -12.63 -0.58 -4.17
C PHE A 101 -12.16 -0.16 -2.77
N PHE A 102 -11.73 -1.12 -1.94
CA PHE A 102 -11.23 -0.84 -0.60
C PHE A 102 -9.80 -0.28 -0.58
N THR A 103 -9.09 -0.27 -1.72
CA THR A 103 -7.77 0.36 -1.82
C THR A 103 -7.86 1.85 -1.51
N ASP A 104 -8.89 2.54 -2.02
CA ASP A 104 -9.17 3.94 -1.69
C ASP A 104 -10.68 4.20 -1.76
N TYR A 105 -11.38 3.96 -0.65
CA TYR A 105 -12.85 4.07 -0.57
C TYR A 105 -13.38 5.49 -0.85
N THR A 106 -12.54 6.52 -0.75
CA THR A 106 -12.93 7.93 -0.93
C THR A 106 -12.79 8.40 -2.39
N ILE A 107 -11.77 7.92 -3.10
CA ILE A 107 -11.40 8.45 -4.42
C ILE A 107 -11.96 7.59 -5.56
N ILE A 108 -11.96 6.26 -5.40
CA ILE A 108 -12.42 5.32 -6.43
C ILE A 108 -13.88 5.55 -6.85
N PRO A 109 -14.86 5.77 -5.94
CA PRO A 109 -16.23 6.08 -6.34
C PRO A 109 -16.33 7.36 -7.19
N LEU A 110 -15.53 8.38 -6.88
CA LEU A 110 -15.52 9.65 -7.59
C LEU A 110 -14.94 9.48 -9.00
N LEU A 111 -13.83 8.75 -9.14
CA LEU A 111 -13.21 8.47 -10.44
C LEU A 111 -14.13 7.67 -11.35
N ARG A 112 -14.82 6.66 -10.81
CA ARG A 112 -15.83 5.91 -11.57
C ARG A 112 -16.94 6.83 -12.09
N ALA A 113 -17.47 7.72 -11.24
CA ALA A 113 -18.54 8.64 -11.61
C ALA A 113 -18.12 9.64 -12.72
N ILE A 114 -16.84 10.04 -12.76
CA ILE A 114 -16.31 10.97 -13.77
C ILE A 114 -16.07 10.26 -15.12
N VAL A 115 -15.59 9.00 -15.09
CA VAL A 115 -15.18 8.25 -16.28
C VAL A 115 -16.35 7.54 -16.97
N GLU A 116 -17.45 7.29 -16.27
CA GLU A 116 -18.58 6.48 -16.75
C GLU A 116 -19.86 7.30 -17.00
N PRO A 117 -19.86 8.40 -17.80
CA PRO A 117 -21.08 9.17 -18.06
C PRO A 117 -22.05 8.48 -19.06
N LEU A 118 -21.75 7.27 -19.55
CA LEU A 118 -22.58 6.54 -20.54
C LEU A 118 -22.46 5.01 -20.37
N ASN A 119 -22.83 4.44 -19.22
CA ASN A 119 -23.60 3.18 -19.24
C ASN A 119 -24.26 2.82 -17.91
N ILE A 120 -25.48 2.32 -18.02
CA ILE A 120 -26.43 2.00 -16.97
C ILE A 120 -26.01 0.71 -16.24
N HIS A 121 -25.73 0.76 -14.92
CA HIS A 121 -25.71 -0.46 -14.07
C HIS A 121 -25.76 -0.25 -12.54
N TRP A 122 -26.01 0.96 -12.04
CA TRP A 122 -25.98 1.21 -10.59
C TRP A 122 -27.11 0.48 -9.82
N GLU A 123 -28.19 0.08 -10.51
CA GLU A 123 -29.26 -0.72 -9.91
C GLU A 123 -28.82 -2.12 -9.51
N GLN A 124 -27.90 -2.77 -10.23
CA GLN A 124 -27.47 -4.12 -9.88
C GLN A 124 -26.48 -4.13 -8.72
N MET A 125 -25.65 -3.09 -8.59
CA MET A 125 -24.72 -2.96 -7.48
C MET A 125 -25.44 -2.60 -6.17
N LEU A 126 -26.43 -1.69 -6.22
CA LEU A 126 -27.29 -1.43 -5.06
C LEU A 126 -28.15 -2.65 -4.70
N ARG A 127 -28.66 -3.40 -5.68
CA ARG A 127 -29.36 -4.67 -5.41
C ARG A 127 -28.43 -5.71 -4.79
N ALA A 128 -27.19 -5.85 -5.25
CA ALA A 128 -26.21 -6.77 -4.66
C ALA A 128 -25.93 -6.43 -3.18
N VAL A 129 -25.63 -5.16 -2.87
CA VAL A 129 -25.41 -4.70 -1.50
C VAL A 129 -26.67 -4.87 -0.64
N LEU A 130 -27.86 -4.53 -1.15
CA LEU A 130 -29.12 -4.74 -0.45
C LEU A 130 -29.41 -6.23 -0.21
N THR A 131 -29.13 -7.11 -1.16
CA THR A 131 -29.30 -8.56 -0.98
C THR A 131 -28.30 -9.12 0.02
N THR A 132 -27.05 -8.65 0.06
CA THR A 132 -26.08 -9.09 1.07
C THR A 132 -26.51 -8.65 2.46
N VAL A 133 -27.01 -7.41 2.62
CA VAL A 133 -27.59 -6.94 3.89
C VAL A 133 -28.84 -7.75 4.27
N HIS A 134 -29.71 -8.10 3.32
CA HIS A 134 -30.90 -8.93 3.57
C HIS A 134 -30.55 -10.37 3.96
N VAL A 135 -29.51 -10.96 3.35
CA VAL A 135 -29.01 -12.30 3.70
C VAL A 135 -28.38 -12.29 5.11
N ILE A 136 -27.63 -11.25 5.47
CA ILE A 136 -27.06 -11.11 6.81
C ILE A 136 -28.17 -10.94 7.86
N VAL A 137 -29.17 -10.08 7.59
CA VAL A 137 -30.32 -9.88 8.50
C VAL A 137 -31.17 -11.14 8.64
N ASN A 138 -31.45 -11.87 7.56
CA ASN A 138 -32.20 -13.14 7.63
C ASN A 138 -31.40 -14.27 8.29
N SER A 139 -30.07 -14.31 8.10
CA SER A 139 -29.22 -15.32 8.75
C SER A 139 -29.09 -15.06 10.26
N LEU A 140 -29.19 -13.81 10.71
CA LEU A 140 -29.27 -13.46 12.12
C LEU A 140 -30.65 -13.74 12.75
N PHE A 141 -31.73 -13.66 11.97
CA PHE A 141 -33.09 -13.97 12.44
C PHE A 141 -33.42 -15.47 12.47
N CYS A 142 -32.66 -16.32 11.77
CA CYS A 142 -32.82 -17.78 11.78
C CYS A 142 -32.05 -18.49 12.91
N CYS A 143 -31.22 -17.76 13.65
CA CYS A 143 -30.43 -18.27 14.78
C CYS A 143 -30.95 -17.83 16.17
N LEU A 144 -32.14 -17.22 16.24
CA LEU A 144 -32.89 -16.90 17.47
C LEU A 144 -34.26 -17.58 17.41
#